data_AF-A0A7C1B4F2-F1
#
_entry.id   AF-A0A7C1B4F2-F1
#
_cell.length_a   1.000
_cell.length_b   1.000
_cell.length_c   1.000
_cell.angle_alpha   90.00
_cell.angle_beta   90.00
_cell.angle_gamma   90.00
#
_symmetry.space_group_name_H-M   'P 1'
#
loop_
_entity.id
_entity.type
_entity.pdbx_description
1 polymer ?
#
loop_
_entity_poly.entity_id
_entity_poly.type
_entity_poly.pdbx_seq_one_letter_code
_entity_poly.pdbx_strand_id
1 'polypeptide(L)' 'LNRFPERVIQLAVRRMLPKNKLGRKMFRRLKVYRGPEHPHSAQMPRPFDIDKFN' A
#
# COMPACT_ATOMS: atom_id res chain seq x y z
N LEU A 1 9.88 -12.09 9.88
CA LEU A 1 9.33 -10.71 9.84
C LEU A 1 10.40 -9.63 9.96
N ASN A 2 11.50 -9.87 10.70
CA ASN A 2 12.48 -8.85 11.09
C ASN A 2 13.31 -8.19 9.97
N ARG A 3 13.34 -8.71 8.74
CA ARG A 3 14.12 -8.12 7.63
C ARG A 3 13.31 -7.20 6.71
N PHE A 4 12.03 -7.48 6.49
CA PHE A 4 11.18 -6.76 5.53
C PHE A 4 9.71 -6.73 6.02
N PRO A 5 9.39 -5.91 7.04
CA PRO A 5 8.05 -5.85 7.61
C PRO A 5 6.97 -5.46 6.58
N GLU A 6 7.31 -4.67 5.56
CA GLU A 6 6.40 -4.18 4.54
C GLU A 6 5.83 -5.29 3.65
N ARG A 7 6.57 -6.41 3.52
CA ARG A 7 6.18 -7.52 2.64
C ARG A 7 4.86 -8.17 3.05
N VAL A 8 4.52 -8.18 4.33
CA VAL A 8 3.27 -8.79 4.81
C VAL A 8 2.07 -8.09 4.19
N ILE A 9 2.04 -6.75 4.31
CA ILE A 9 0.98 -5.91 3.76
C ILE A 9 0.98 -5.97 2.22
N GLN A 10 2.15 -5.85 1.60
CA GLN A 10 2.28 -5.95 0.14
C GLN A 10 1.73 -7.29 -0.39
N LEU A 11 2.03 -8.41 0.28
CA LEU A 11 1.55 -9.72 -0.12
C LEU A 11 0.05 -9.90 0.10
N ALA A 12 -0.51 -9.35 1.18
CA ALA A 12 -1.94 -9.35 1.43
C ALA A 12 -2.69 -8.61 0.31
N VAL A 13 -2.29 -7.36 0.03
CA VAL A 13 -2.90 -6.55 -1.04
C VAL A 13 -2.73 -7.20 -2.40
N ARG A 14 -1.54 -7.75 -2.71
CA ARG A 14 -1.30 -8.45 -3.98
C ARG A 14 -2.25 -9.62 -4.21
N ARG A 15 -2.66 -10.33 -3.15
CA ARG A 15 -3.60 -11.46 -3.23
C ARG A 15 -5.05 -11.01 -3.44
N MET A 16 -5.40 -9.78 -3.05
CA MET A 16 -6.72 -9.17 -3.26
C MET A 16 -6.90 -8.58 -4.67
N LEU A 17 -5.82 -8.38 -5.42
CA LEU A 17 -5.86 -7.80 -6.77
C LEU A 17 -6.07 -8.87 -7.87
N PRO A 18 -6.62 -8.50 -9.03
CA PRO A 18 -6.74 -9.39 -10.18
C PRO A 18 -5.37 -9.92 -10.65
N LYS A 19 -5.27 -11.21 -10.96
CA LYS A 19 -4.01 -11.86 -11.38
C LYS A 19 -3.70 -11.63 -12.87
N ASN A 20 -3.63 -10.38 -13.30
CA ASN A 20 -3.41 -10.00 -14.70
C ASN A 20 -2.52 -8.75 -14.85
N LYS A 21 -2.33 -8.28 -16.09
CA LYS A 21 -1.54 -7.07 -16.40
C LYS A 21 -2.07 -5.82 -15.68
N LEU A 22 -3.39 -5.70 -15.51
CA LEU A 22 -4.02 -4.59 -14.79
C LEU A 22 -3.71 -4.65 -13.29
N GLY A 23 -3.85 -5.81 -12.64
CA GLY A 23 -3.48 -5.97 -11.24
C GLY A 23 -2.02 -5.64 -10.97
N ARG A 24 -1.11 -6.00 -11.88
CA ARG A 24 0.31 -5.57 -11.81
C ARG A 24 0.47 -4.04 -11.95
N LYS A 25 -0.36 -3.36 -12.75
CA LYS A 25 -0.38 -1.89 -12.80
C LYS A 25 -0.91 -1.29 -11.50
N MET A 26 -2.00 -1.82 -10.95
CA MET A 26 -2.58 -1.37 -9.67
C MET A 26 -1.59 -1.55 -8.52
N PHE A 27 -0.95 -2.71 -8.42
CA PHE A 27 0.01 -3.02 -7.37
C PHE A 27 1.21 -2.06 -7.34
N ARG A 28 1.65 -1.54 -8.50
CA ARG A 28 2.74 -0.55 -8.57
C ARG A 28 2.40 0.80 -7.92
N ARG A 29 1.11 1.13 -7.79
CA ARG A 29 0.64 2.36 -7.12
C ARG A 29 0.69 2.25 -5.59
N LEU A 30 0.65 1.04 -5.03
CA LEU A 30 0.76 0.80 -3.59
C LEU A 30 2.19 1.10 -3.12
N LYS A 31 2.32 1.94 -2.09
CA LYS A 31 3.58 2.17 -1.36
C LYS A 31 3.35 1.87 0.12
N VAL A 32 4.22 1.06 0.70
CA VAL A 32 4.18 0.64 2.10
C VAL A 32 5.52 0.99 2.73
N TYR A 33 5.50 1.65 3.88
CA TYR A 33 6.67 2.10 4.62
C TYR A 33 6.67 1.47 6.02
N ARG A 34 7.84 1.08 6.53
CA ARG A 34 7.97 0.47 7.88
C ARG A 34 7.72 1.43 9.04
N GLY A 35 7.91 2.72 8.81
CA GLY A 35 7.87 3.77 9.83
C GLY A 35 6.82 4.82 9.52
N PRO A 36 6.73 5.88 10.37
CA PRO A 36 5.73 6.93 10.21
C PRO A 36 6.00 7.87 9.02
N GLU A 37 7.21 7.84 8.47
CA GLU A 37 7.64 8.77 7.42
C GLU A 37 7.45 8.20 6.00
N HIS A 38 7.14 9.10 5.06
CA HIS A 38 7.09 8.82 3.63
C HIS A 38 7.64 10.00 2.80
N PRO A 39 8.28 9.77 1.64
CA PRO A 39 8.85 10.84 0.80
C PRO A 39 7.83 11.61 -0.05
N HIS A 40 6.53 11.35 0.12
CA HIS A 40 5.47 11.86 -0.77
C HIS A 40 4.84 13.18 -0.33
N SER A 41 5.54 14.01 0.44
CA SER A 41 5.03 15.31 0.90
C SER A 41 4.59 16.22 -0.26
N ALA A 42 5.32 16.20 -1.38
CA ALA A 42 5.00 16.97 -2.58
C ALA A 42 3.63 16.64 -3.21
N GLN A 43 3.06 15.46 -2.93
CA GLN A 43 1.76 15.04 -3.46
C GLN A 43 0.58 15.51 -2.59
N MET A 44 0.85 16.16 -1.45
CA MET A 44 -0.15 16.59 -0.47
C MET A 44 -1.20 15.49 -0.16
N PRO A 45 -0.76 14.30 0.32
CA PRO A 45 -1.65 13.18 0.58
C PRO A 45 -2.67 13.56 1.66
N ARG A 46 -3.93 13.17 1.45
CA ARG A 46 -5.01 13.35 2.41
C ARG A 46 -5.16 12.10 3.27
N PRO A 47 -5.24 12.21 4.60
CA PRO A 47 -5.53 11.08 5.46
C PRO A 47 -6.84 10.40 5.04
N PHE A 48 -6.81 9.07 4.98
CA PHE A 48 -7.99 8.24 4.69
C PHE A 48 -8.29 7.39 5.91
N ASP A 49 -9.51 7.54 6.44
CA ASP A 49 -9.99 6.84 7.63
C ASP A 49 -11.04 5.82 7.20
N ILE A 50 -10.82 4.55 7.54
CA ILE A 50 -11.65 3.43 7.12
C ILE A 50 -12.94 3.38 7.95
N ASP A 51 -12.90 3.82 9.22
CA ASP A 51 -14.02 3.69 10.15
C ASP A 51 -15.19 4.62 9.78
N LYS A 52 -14.91 5.69 9.04
CA LYS A 52 -15.92 6.67 8.58
C LYS A 52 -16.78 6.18 7.40
N PHE A 53 -16.54 4.98 6.90
CA PHE A 53 -17.24 4.42 5.74
C PHE A 53 -18.33 3.40 6.11
N ASN A 54 -18.41 2.99 7.38
CA ASN A 54 -19.46 2.10 7.90
C ASN A 54 -20.56 2.91 8.61
#